data_AF-A0A8B8MRH5-F1
#
_entry.id   AF-A0A8B8MRH5-F1
#
_cell.length_a   1.000
_cell.length_b   1.000
_cell.length_c   1.000
_cell.angle_alpha   90.00
_cell.angle_beta   90.00
_cell.angle_gamma   90.00
#
_symmetry.space_group_name_H-M   'P 1'
#
loop_
_entity.id
_entity.type
_entity.pdbx_description
1 polymer ?
#
loop_
_entity_poly.entity_id
_entity_poly.type
_entity_poly.pdbx_seq_one_letter_code
_entity_poly.pdbx_strand_id
1 'polypeptide(L)'
;MSDAGHKLRKLKRNLFMLLEVFPSLVRGFLLNFGVYHATRAALGLPFEWSSPVAFITSFVSLFALVIAITKDLPDVEGDRKFQISTFATKLGVRNIAFLGSGLLLLNYVAAIVAAVYMPQAFRRSLMIPAHSILALGLIFQAWVLERANYTKEAIAGYYRFIWNLFYAEYIIFPFI
;
A
#
# COMPACT_ATOMS: atom_id res chain seq x y z
N MET A 1 10.94 -10.49 -39.11
CA MET A 1 9.95 -9.81 -38.25
C MET A 1 9.91 -10.39 -36.81
N SER A 2 11.04 -10.76 -36.18
CA SER A 2 11.02 -11.55 -34.91
C SER A 2 11.53 -10.81 -33.65
N ASP A 3 12.58 -9.98 -33.72
CA ASP A 3 13.17 -9.35 -32.51
C ASP A 3 12.50 -8.03 -32.08
N ALA A 4 12.21 -7.15 -33.04
CA ALA A 4 11.65 -5.82 -32.76
C ALA A 4 10.25 -5.89 -32.12
N GLY A 5 9.39 -6.79 -32.59
CA GLY A 5 8.05 -7.00 -32.03
C GLY A 5 8.05 -7.63 -30.63
N HIS A 6 9.08 -8.41 -30.28
CA HIS A 6 9.27 -8.93 -28.93
C HIS A 6 9.76 -7.82 -27.99
N LYS A 7 10.76 -7.02 -28.42
CA LYS A 7 11.24 -5.87 -27.64
C LYS A 7 10.13 -4.86 -27.39
N LEU A 8 9.33 -4.52 -28.40
CA LEU A 8 8.22 -3.57 -28.25
C LEU A 8 7.15 -4.06 -27.28
N ARG A 9 6.80 -5.36 -27.32
CA ARG A 9 5.88 -5.97 -26.36
C ARG A 9 6.44 -5.98 -24.95
N LYS A 10 7.73 -6.29 -24.78
CA LYS A 10 8.41 -6.26 -23.48
C LYS A 10 8.47 -4.83 -22.92
N LEU A 11 8.73 -3.83 -23.78
CA LEU A 11 8.78 -2.42 -23.41
C LEU A 11 7.40 -1.90 -23.00
N LYS A 12 6.36 -2.15 -23.80
CA LYS A 12 4.96 -1.79 -23.45
C LYS A 12 4.52 -2.45 -22.13
N ARG A 13 4.93 -3.68 -21.89
CA ARG A 13 4.60 -4.43 -20.66
C ARG A 13 5.33 -3.88 -19.43
N ASN A 14 6.59 -3.49 -19.57
CA ASN A 14 7.35 -2.81 -18.51
C ASN A 14 6.80 -1.42 -18.23
N LEU A 15 6.39 -0.70 -19.28
CA LEU A 15 5.78 0.62 -19.18
C LEU A 15 4.41 0.57 -18.49
N PHE A 16 3.60 -0.46 -18.75
CA PHE A 16 2.32 -0.65 -18.08
C PHE A 16 2.50 -0.90 -16.57
N MET A 17 3.45 -1.77 -16.19
CA MET A 17 3.79 -2.00 -14.78
C MET A 17 4.33 -0.73 -14.10
N LEU A 18 5.14 0.06 -14.80
CA LEU A 18 5.62 1.37 -14.31
C LEU A 18 4.48 2.36 -14.10
N LEU A 19 3.54 2.44 -15.05
CA LEU A 19 2.38 3.33 -14.99
C LEU A 19 1.40 3.00 -13.86
N GLU A 20 1.40 1.76 -13.34
CA GLU A 20 0.57 1.36 -12.20
C GLU A 20 1.18 1.73 -10.85
N VAL A 21 2.51 1.68 -10.75
CA VAL A 21 3.25 2.04 -9.53
C VAL A 21 3.42 3.56 -9.44
N PHE A 22 3.55 4.27 -10.56
CA PHE A 22 3.78 5.72 -10.59
C PHE A 22 2.75 6.56 -9.81
N PRO A 23 1.42 6.32 -9.92
CA PRO A 23 0.41 7.07 -9.18
C PRO A 23 0.52 6.90 -7.65
N SER A 24 1.03 5.76 -7.18
CA SER A 24 1.26 5.52 -5.75
C SER A 24 2.38 6.40 -5.19
N LEU A 25 3.44 6.64 -5.96
CA LEU A 25 4.50 7.58 -5.61
C LEU A 25 3.98 9.03 -5.60
N VAL A 26 3.13 9.38 -6.57
CA VAL A 26 2.54 10.72 -6.66
C VAL A 26 1.57 10.99 -5.51
N ARG A 27 0.69 10.06 -5.17
CA ARG A 27 -0.24 10.24 -4.04
C ARG A 27 0.42 10.09 -2.67
N GLY A 28 1.36 9.16 -2.52
CA GLY A 28 2.02 8.88 -1.24
C GLY A 28 3.05 9.94 -0.86
N PHE A 29 3.99 10.22 -1.76
CA PHE A 29 5.10 11.12 -1.47
C PHE A 29 4.77 12.58 -1.83
N LEU A 30 4.44 12.84 -3.09
CA LEU A 30 4.28 14.22 -3.59
C LEU A 30 3.12 14.95 -2.93
N LEU A 31 2.03 14.26 -2.61
CA LEU A 31 0.87 14.89 -1.99
C LEU A 31 1.14 15.26 -0.52
N ASN A 32 1.72 14.36 0.27
CA ASN A 32 2.01 14.64 1.68
C ASN A 32 3.17 15.65 1.85
N PHE A 33 4.28 15.45 1.12
CA PHE A 33 5.41 16.37 1.15
C PHE A 33 5.05 17.72 0.51
N GLY A 34 4.42 17.70 -0.66
CA GLY A 34 4.10 18.90 -1.43
C GLY A 34 3.09 19.81 -0.74
N VAL A 35 2.03 19.24 -0.15
CA VAL A 35 1.06 20.03 0.64
C VAL A 35 1.73 20.63 1.88
N TYR A 36 2.57 19.88 2.58
CA TYR A 36 3.31 20.41 3.74
C TYR A 36 4.25 21.56 3.36
N HIS A 37 5.04 21.38 2.29
CA HIS A 37 5.93 22.42 1.79
C HIS A 37 5.16 23.68 1.35
N ALA A 38 4.09 23.50 0.57
CA ALA A 38 3.24 24.60 0.12
C ALA A 38 2.58 25.34 1.29
N THR A 39 2.10 24.62 2.30
CA THR A 39 1.48 25.21 3.50
C THR A 39 2.49 26.02 4.30
N ARG A 40 3.70 25.49 4.52
CA ARG A 40 4.77 26.21 5.21
C ARG A 40 5.19 27.47 4.46
N ALA A 41 5.37 27.37 3.15
CA ALA A 41 5.69 28.51 2.29
C ALA A 41 4.57 29.56 2.31
N ALA A 42 3.31 29.15 2.28
CA ALA A 42 2.16 30.06 2.36
C ALA A 42 2.06 30.77 3.72
N LEU A 43 2.51 30.13 4.80
CA LEU A 43 2.59 30.70 6.15
C LEU A 43 3.86 31.53 6.38
N GLY A 44 4.76 31.63 5.41
CA GLY A 44 6.05 32.33 5.53
C GLY A 44 7.03 31.64 6.49
N LEU A 45 6.80 30.38 6.82
CA LEU A 45 7.65 29.61 7.74
C LEU A 45 8.78 28.91 6.96
N PRO A 46 9.99 28.83 7.54
CA PRO A 46 11.05 28.02 6.95
C PRO A 46 10.65 26.54 6.91
N PHE A 47 11.15 25.84 5.91
CA PHE A 47 10.98 24.39 5.83
C PHE A 47 11.73 23.72 6.98
N GLU A 48 11.02 22.90 7.76
CA GLU A 48 11.64 22.02 8.74
C GLU A 48 11.06 20.62 8.59
N TRP A 49 11.92 19.63 8.80
CA TRP A 49 11.52 18.24 8.75
C TRP A 49 10.72 17.88 9.99
N SER A 50 9.43 17.57 9.81
CA SER A 50 8.56 17.10 10.88
C SER A 50 8.56 15.57 10.90
N SER A 51 9.02 14.98 12.01
CA SER A 51 9.06 13.52 12.18
C SER A 51 7.69 12.85 11.96
N PRO A 52 6.56 13.41 12.44
CA PRO A 52 5.23 12.92 12.09
C PRO A 52 4.92 12.97 10.58
N VAL A 53 5.30 14.05 9.89
CA VAL A 53 5.06 14.19 8.44
C VAL A 53 5.89 13.18 7.65
N ALA A 54 7.16 13.00 8.02
CA ALA A 54 8.04 12.00 7.41
C ALA A 54 7.51 10.57 7.60
N PHE A 55 7.01 10.27 8.80
CA PHE A 55 6.37 9.00 9.12
C PHE A 55 5.12 8.79 8.27
N ILE A 56 4.15 9.72 8.28
CA ILE A 56 2.90 9.60 7.51
C ILE A 56 3.20 9.46 6.02
N THR A 57 4.11 10.27 5.48
CA THR A 57 4.50 10.21 4.06
C THR A 57 5.04 8.82 3.71
N SER A 58 5.95 8.27 4.51
CA SER A 58 6.55 6.96 4.27
C SER A 58 5.53 5.84 4.41
N PHE A 59 4.71 5.90 5.46
CA PHE A 59 3.70 4.90 5.78
C PHE A 59 2.61 4.84 4.70
N VAL A 60 2.06 5.99 4.30
CA VAL A 60 1.03 6.10 3.26
C VAL A 60 1.60 5.72 1.89
N SER A 61 2.87 6.01 1.60
CA SER A 61 3.52 5.59 0.36
C SER A 61 3.63 4.07 0.25
N LEU A 62 4.04 3.39 1.32
CA LEU A 62 4.09 1.93 1.34
C LEU A 62 2.69 1.32 1.22
N PHE A 63 1.69 1.93 1.86
CA PHE A 63 0.30 1.50 1.73
C PHE A 63 -0.21 1.66 0.28
N ALA A 64 0.07 2.79 -0.36
CA ALA A 64 -0.29 3.04 -1.75
C ALA A 64 0.39 2.05 -2.70
N LEU A 65 1.65 1.66 -2.43
CA LEU A 65 2.33 0.61 -3.17
C LEU A 65 1.61 -0.74 -3.04
N VAL A 66 1.19 -1.12 -1.84
CA VAL A 66 0.45 -2.38 -1.63
C VAL A 66 -0.88 -2.35 -2.36
N ILE A 67 -1.63 -1.25 -2.29
CA ILE A 67 -2.88 -1.09 -3.05
C ILE A 67 -2.60 -1.23 -4.55
N ALA A 68 -1.55 -0.59 -5.06
CA ALA A 68 -1.19 -0.69 -6.48
C ALA A 68 -0.87 -2.13 -6.92
N ILE A 69 -0.18 -2.91 -6.08
CA ILE A 69 0.15 -4.31 -6.36
C ILE A 69 -1.08 -5.23 -6.24
N THR A 70 -2.02 -4.91 -5.36
CA THR A 70 -3.20 -5.75 -5.05
C THR A 70 -4.46 -5.38 -5.82
N LYS A 71 -4.50 -4.22 -6.50
CA LYS A 71 -5.68 -3.70 -7.20
C LYS A 71 -6.28 -4.66 -8.22
N ASP A 72 -5.43 -5.43 -8.91
CA ASP A 72 -5.88 -6.35 -9.96
C ASP A 72 -6.24 -7.74 -9.41
N LEU A 73 -6.08 -7.99 -8.10
CA LEU A 73 -6.43 -9.27 -7.49
C LEU A 73 -7.90 -9.67 -7.77
N PRO A 74 -8.90 -8.79 -7.58
CA PRO A 74 -10.30 -9.15 -7.82
C PRO A 74 -10.61 -9.45 -9.30
N ASP A 75 -9.78 -8.95 -10.22
CA ASP A 75 -9.99 -9.05 -11.67
C ASP A 75 -9.22 -10.21 -12.32
N VAL A 76 -8.42 -10.96 -11.57
CA VAL A 76 -7.53 -12.02 -12.08
C VAL A 76 -8.25 -13.09 -12.91
N GLU A 77 -9.44 -13.51 -12.50
CA GLU A 77 -10.20 -14.51 -13.24
C GLU A 77 -10.67 -13.99 -14.61
N GLY A 78 -11.06 -12.71 -14.66
CA GLY A 78 -11.41 -12.03 -15.91
C GLY A 78 -10.19 -11.91 -16.81
N ASP A 79 -9.08 -11.41 -16.27
CA ASP A 79 -7.82 -11.27 -16.99
C ASP A 79 -7.32 -12.60 -17.56
N ARG A 80 -7.40 -13.69 -16.77
CA ARG A 80 -7.01 -15.03 -17.21
C ARG A 80 -7.91 -15.54 -18.34
N LYS A 81 -9.22 -15.29 -18.28
CA LYS A 81 -10.18 -15.66 -19.33
C LYS A 81 -9.93 -14.90 -20.65
N PHE A 82 -9.51 -13.64 -20.57
CA PHE A 82 -9.23 -12.79 -21.74
C PHE A 82 -7.75 -12.75 -22.13
N GLN A 83 -6.89 -13.60 -21.54
CA GLN A 83 -5.44 -13.66 -21.79
C GLN A 83 -4.71 -12.31 -21.55
N ILE A 84 -5.23 -11.48 -20.65
CA ILE A 84 -4.61 -10.22 -20.24
C ILE A 84 -3.52 -10.52 -19.21
N SER A 85 -2.32 -10.00 -19.46
CA SER A 85 -1.14 -10.24 -18.61
C SER A 85 -0.97 -9.10 -17.60
N THR A 86 -1.42 -9.32 -16.37
CA THR A 86 -1.23 -8.48 -15.16
C THR A 86 -0.18 -9.08 -14.21
N PHE A 87 0.15 -8.40 -13.11
CA PHE A 87 1.09 -8.93 -12.10
C PHE A 87 0.52 -10.21 -11.45
N ALA A 88 -0.78 -10.18 -11.16
CA ALA A 88 -1.50 -11.23 -10.46
C ALA A 88 -1.73 -12.51 -11.29
N THR A 89 -1.90 -12.38 -12.60
CA THR A 89 -1.97 -13.52 -13.52
C THR A 89 -0.62 -14.22 -13.72
N LYS A 90 0.51 -13.53 -13.51
CA LYS A 90 1.86 -14.09 -13.65
C LYS A 90 2.44 -14.68 -12.37
N LEU A 91 2.34 -13.95 -11.26
CA LEU A 91 2.87 -14.41 -9.97
C LEU A 91 1.89 -15.31 -9.24
N GLY A 92 0.61 -15.26 -9.59
CA GLY A 92 -0.47 -15.97 -8.92
C GLY A 92 -1.07 -15.15 -7.78
N VAL A 93 -2.39 -15.27 -7.62
CA VAL A 93 -3.19 -14.58 -6.58
C VAL A 93 -2.57 -14.75 -5.20
N ARG A 94 -2.22 -15.98 -4.83
CA ARG A 94 -1.62 -16.32 -3.54
C ARG A 94 -0.33 -15.55 -3.24
N ASN A 95 0.58 -15.49 -4.20
CA ASN A 95 1.87 -14.82 -4.00
C ASN A 95 1.70 -13.30 -3.87
N ILE A 96 0.76 -12.71 -4.61
CA ILE A 96 0.47 -11.28 -4.51
C ILE A 96 -0.21 -10.94 -3.19
N ALA A 97 -1.22 -11.72 -2.77
CA ALA A 97 -1.88 -11.52 -1.49
C ALA A 97 -0.90 -11.67 -0.32
N PHE A 98 0.02 -12.64 -0.42
CA PHE A 98 1.07 -12.83 0.58
C PHE A 98 2.06 -11.65 0.60
N LEU A 99 2.53 -11.20 -0.57
CA LEU A 99 3.44 -10.05 -0.69
C LEU A 99 2.79 -8.77 -0.15
N GLY A 100 1.54 -8.49 -0.53
CA GLY A 100 0.78 -7.33 -0.05
C GLY A 100 0.57 -7.35 1.46
N SER A 101 0.14 -8.50 2.00
CA SER A 101 -0.01 -8.70 3.46
C SER A 101 1.32 -8.52 4.19
N GLY A 102 2.41 -9.09 3.66
CA GLY A 102 3.74 -9.01 4.26
C GLY A 102 4.28 -7.58 4.32
N LEU A 103 4.11 -6.82 3.22
CA LEU A 103 4.52 -5.41 3.17
C LEU A 103 3.71 -4.54 4.14
N LEU A 104 2.38 -4.73 4.23
CA LEU A 104 1.56 -4.01 5.20
C LEU A 104 1.92 -4.39 6.65
N LEU A 105 2.16 -5.67 6.93
CA LEU A 105 2.56 -6.11 8.26
C LEU A 105 3.89 -5.49 8.67
N LEU A 106 4.87 -5.44 7.76
CA LEU A 106 6.13 -4.74 8.00
C LEU A 106 5.91 -3.24 8.27
N ASN A 107 4.99 -2.60 7.54
CA ASN A 107 4.62 -1.21 7.77
C ASN A 107 4.06 -0.98 9.18
N TYR A 108 3.17 -1.87 9.64
CA TYR A 108 2.62 -1.83 10.99
C TYR A 108 3.67 -2.03 12.07
N VAL A 109 4.58 -3.00 11.90
CA VAL A 109 5.69 -3.22 12.81
C VAL A 109 6.59 -1.99 12.87
N ALA A 110 6.92 -1.40 11.72
CA ALA A 110 7.72 -0.17 11.65
C ALA A 110 7.06 1.00 12.39
N ALA A 111 5.73 1.15 12.30
CA ALA A 111 4.98 2.15 13.05
C ALA A 111 5.05 1.94 14.57
N ILE A 112 4.88 0.70 15.04
CA ILE A 112 5.00 0.36 16.46
C ILE A 112 6.43 0.66 16.96
N VAL A 113 7.44 0.26 16.18
CA VAL A 113 8.85 0.54 16.48
C VAL A 113 9.10 2.04 16.55
N ALA A 114 8.62 2.83 15.59
CA ALA A 114 8.74 4.28 15.59
C ALA A 114 8.12 4.92 16.85
N ALA A 115 6.95 4.44 17.28
CA ALA A 115 6.31 4.90 18.51
C ALA A 115 7.19 4.66 19.75
N VAL A 116 7.84 3.49 19.84
CA VAL A 116 8.71 3.12 20.96
C VAL A 116 9.97 3.98 21.01
N TYR A 117 10.63 4.20 19.87
CA TYR A 117 11.89 4.96 19.78
C TYR A 117 11.71 6.48 19.80
N MET A 118 10.54 6.99 19.40
CA MET A 118 10.26 8.43 19.31
C MET A 118 9.07 8.84 20.18
N PRO A 119 9.13 8.62 21.51
CA PRO A 119 8.02 8.89 22.42
C PRO A 119 7.64 10.37 22.53
N GLN A 120 8.56 11.26 22.14
CA GLN A 120 8.34 12.71 22.12
C GLN A 120 7.57 13.17 20.88
N ALA A 121 7.61 12.37 19.80
CA ALA A 121 7.00 12.69 18.52
C ALA A 121 5.63 12.01 18.33
N PHE A 122 5.37 10.90 19.04
CA PHE A 122 4.17 10.09 18.87
C PHE A 122 3.50 9.69 20.18
N ARG A 123 2.17 9.67 20.18
CA ARG A 123 1.34 9.17 21.28
C ARG A 123 1.35 7.65 21.34
N ARG A 124 2.33 7.08 22.04
CA ARG A 124 2.51 5.62 22.22
C ARG A 124 1.25 4.88 22.66
N SER A 125 0.48 5.47 23.57
CA SER A 125 -0.76 4.89 24.10
C SER A 125 -1.84 4.68 23.03
N LEU A 126 -1.77 5.39 21.90
CA LEU A 126 -2.66 5.20 20.77
C LEU A 126 -1.96 4.41 19.66
N MET A 127 -0.74 4.80 19.30
CA MET A 127 -0.03 4.27 18.13
C MET A 127 0.23 2.76 18.27
N ILE A 128 0.70 2.29 19.44
CA ILE A 128 1.01 0.87 19.65
C ILE A 128 -0.26 0.00 19.57
N PRO A 129 -1.31 0.22 20.40
CA PRO A 129 -2.49 -0.65 20.35
C PRO A 129 -3.24 -0.54 19.03
N ALA A 130 -3.40 0.66 18.45
CA ALA A 130 -4.12 0.81 17.19
C ALA A 130 -3.46 0.01 16.05
N HIS A 131 -2.15 0.21 15.83
CA HIS A 131 -1.42 -0.50 14.77
C HIS A 131 -1.30 -2.00 15.05
N SER A 132 -1.26 -2.41 16.32
CA SER A 132 -1.29 -3.84 16.70
C SER A 132 -2.63 -4.50 16.34
N ILE A 133 -3.76 -3.83 16.64
CA ILE A 133 -5.10 -4.35 16.31
C ILE A 133 -5.26 -4.47 14.79
N LEU A 134 -4.84 -3.45 14.04
CA LEU A 134 -4.91 -3.46 12.57
C LEU A 134 -4.02 -4.55 11.96
N ALA A 135 -2.80 -4.74 12.50
CA ALA A 135 -1.91 -5.83 12.09
C ALA A 135 -2.51 -7.22 12.35
N LEU A 136 -3.12 -7.43 13.51
CA LEU A 136 -3.81 -8.69 13.83
C LEU A 136 -5.03 -8.90 12.92
N GLY A 137 -5.78 -7.84 12.63
CA GLY A 137 -6.90 -7.89 11.67
C GLY A 137 -6.44 -8.28 10.27
N LEU A 138 -5.31 -7.75 9.81
CA LEU A 138 -4.69 -8.12 8.53
C LEU A 138 -4.27 -9.60 8.50
N ILE A 139 -3.60 -10.09 9.56
CA ILE A 139 -3.20 -11.50 9.65
C ILE A 139 -4.43 -12.40 9.60
N PHE A 140 -5.48 -12.04 10.35
CA PHE A 140 -6.74 -12.79 10.35
C PHE A 140 -7.38 -12.83 8.96
N GLN A 141 -7.45 -11.70 8.26
CA GLN A 141 -8.03 -11.64 6.91
C GLN A 141 -7.19 -12.37 5.86
N ALA A 142 -5.87 -12.34 5.97
CA ALA A 142 -4.99 -13.15 5.11
C ALA A 142 -5.21 -14.65 5.35
N TRP A 143 -5.43 -15.06 6.60
CA TRP A 143 -5.76 -16.44 6.94
C TRP A 143 -7.14 -16.86 6.40
N VAL A 144 -8.15 -16.00 6.51
CA VAL A 144 -9.49 -16.24 5.92
C VAL A 144 -9.39 -16.42 4.41
N LEU A 145 -8.62 -15.58 3.72
CA LEU A 145 -8.40 -15.68 2.27
C LEU A 145 -7.77 -17.02 1.87
N GLU A 146 -6.72 -17.46 2.59
CA GLU A 146 -6.06 -18.75 2.35
C GLU A 146 -7.04 -19.92 2.58
N ARG A 147 -7.85 -19.87 3.65
CA ARG A 147 -8.84 -20.91 3.96
C ARG A 147 -9.97 -20.99 2.95
N ALA A 148 -10.33 -19.86 2.35
CA ALA A 148 -11.28 -19.78 1.26
C ALA A 148 -10.70 -20.21 -0.10
N ASN A 149 -9.45 -20.69 -0.13
CA ASN A 149 -8.78 -21.16 -1.35
C ASN A 149 -8.83 -20.13 -2.50
N TYR A 150 -8.76 -18.83 -2.15
CA TYR A 150 -8.73 -17.74 -3.11
C TYR A 150 -9.93 -17.70 -4.07
N THR A 151 -11.17 -17.96 -3.59
CA THR A 151 -12.35 -17.68 -4.42
C THR A 151 -12.46 -16.20 -4.76
N LYS A 152 -13.13 -15.88 -5.87
CA LYS A 152 -13.36 -14.50 -6.32
C LYS A 152 -13.94 -13.61 -5.22
N GLU A 153 -14.94 -14.12 -4.50
CA GLU A 153 -15.60 -13.39 -3.41
C GLU A 153 -14.64 -13.13 -2.24
N ALA A 154 -13.81 -14.12 -1.89
CA ALA A 154 -12.81 -13.98 -0.83
C ALA A 154 -11.72 -12.98 -1.22
N ILE A 155 -11.26 -13.00 -2.47
CA ILE A 155 -10.29 -12.04 -2.99
C ILE A 155 -10.86 -10.62 -2.97
N ALA A 156 -12.08 -10.42 -3.44
CA ALA A 156 -12.75 -9.12 -3.40
C ALA A 156 -12.94 -8.61 -1.96
N GLY A 157 -13.32 -9.51 -1.04
CA GLY A 157 -13.42 -9.22 0.39
C GLY A 157 -12.10 -8.78 1.00
N TYR A 158 -11.02 -9.53 0.72
CA TYR A 158 -9.67 -9.20 1.18
C TYR A 158 -9.18 -7.85 0.63
N TYR A 159 -9.37 -7.60 -0.67
CA TYR A 159 -8.99 -6.31 -1.26
C TYR A 159 -9.78 -5.14 -0.66
N ARG A 160 -11.09 -5.31 -0.43
CA ARG A 160 -11.89 -4.31 0.29
C ARG A 160 -11.39 -4.11 1.71
N PHE A 161 -10.94 -5.16 2.39
CA PHE A 161 -10.37 -5.05 3.72
C PHE A 161 -9.07 -4.21 3.74
N ILE A 162 -8.20 -4.36 2.73
CA ILE A 162 -7.01 -3.48 2.58
C ILE A 162 -7.43 -2.01 2.51
N TRP A 163 -8.47 -1.67 1.76
CA TRP A 163 -8.99 -0.30 1.71
C TRP A 163 -9.58 0.17 3.04
N ASN A 164 -10.28 -0.71 3.76
CA ASN A 164 -10.79 -0.37 5.10
C ASN A 164 -9.67 -0.07 6.08
N LEU A 165 -8.57 -0.85 6.04
CA LEU A 165 -7.36 -0.56 6.81
C LEU A 165 -6.82 0.82 6.44
N PHE A 166 -6.66 1.12 5.14
CA PHE A 166 -6.19 2.43 4.68
C PHE A 166 -7.04 3.58 5.24
N TYR A 167 -8.37 3.48 5.17
CA TYR A 167 -9.25 4.51 5.69
C TYR A 167 -9.20 4.64 7.21
N ALA A 168 -9.02 3.53 7.94
CA ALA A 168 -8.84 3.56 9.38
C ALA A 168 -7.58 4.37 9.77
N GLU A 169 -6.50 4.27 9.01
CA GLU A 169 -5.28 5.06 9.26
C GLU A 169 -5.53 6.57 9.17
N TYR A 170 -6.30 7.03 8.17
CA TYR A 170 -6.63 8.44 8.04
C TYR A 170 -7.45 8.98 9.21
N ILE A 171 -8.24 8.12 9.86
CA ILE A 171 -8.95 8.47 11.09
C ILE A 171 -7.97 8.57 12.26
N ILE A 172 -6.93 7.73 12.31
CA ILE A 172 -5.97 7.67 13.41
C ILE A 172 -4.90 8.78 13.31
N PHE A 173 -4.46 9.14 12.10
CA PHE A 173 -3.36 10.09 11.87
C PHE A 173 -3.45 11.46 12.59
N PRO A 174 -4.63 12.09 12.75
CA PRO A 174 -4.73 13.34 13.50
C PRO A 174 -4.48 13.21 15.00
N PHE A 175 -4.51 11.98 15.54
CA PHE A 175 -4.47 11.72 16.98
C PHE A 175 -3.16 11.08 17.46
N ILE A 176 -2.29 10.64 16.56
CA ILE A 176 -0.99 10.04 16.86
C ILE A 176 0.10 11.07 17.15
#